data_AF-A0A496UEL7-F1
#
_entry.id   AF-A0A496UEL7-F1
#
_cell.length_a   1.000
_cell.length_b   1.000
_cell.length_c   1.000
_cell.angle_alpha   90.00
_cell.angle_beta   90.00
_cell.angle_gamma   90.00
#
_symmetry.space_group_name_H-M   'P 1'
#
loop_
_entity.id
_entity.type
_entity.pdbx_description
1 polymer ?
#
loop_
_entity_poly.entity_id
_entity_poly.type
_entity_poly.pdbx_seq_one_letter_code
_entity_poly.pdbx_strand_id
1 'polypeptide(L)'
;MYIILECGSTMPDLSNIPTERVKRISELTSNAYSELNAMKDRRVLSVDIPSFGKDLLTDPRILDRLRMYWSAASLKMSDYSRMKTISDILMNYDSITIRSGQYNELDVRYDRNSYALNAGPFTKTIFTNIVYYIPSGEVSFLPMEKGINGNIYGEICCGISGRISGIRLRIENNIVVDAKADEGQEHLNSMLESHGIQGRTVSQISFGLNSEMKSAELLPEIASKLYGSINITFGNNIMLGGNITDPQAWSVISVSPDVFSGKELILSNNEYHCK
;
A
#
# COMPACT_ATOMS: atom_id res chain seq x y z
N MET A 1 3.03 -24.13 8.01
CA MET A 1 2.42 -23.04 7.22
C MET A 1 1.05 -22.79 7.82
N TYR A 2 0.78 -21.57 8.26
CA TYR A 2 -0.55 -21.16 8.74
C TYR A 2 -1.29 -20.46 7.60
N ILE A 3 -2.60 -20.65 7.52
CA ILE A 3 -3.45 -19.93 6.58
C ILE A 3 -4.39 -19.08 7.41
N ILE A 4 -4.34 -17.76 7.19
CA ILE A 4 -5.30 -16.80 7.72
C ILE A 4 -6.20 -16.41 6.55
N LEU A 5 -7.51 -16.53 6.76
CA LEU A 5 -8.49 -16.04 5.82
C LEU A 5 -8.94 -14.68 6.33
N GLU A 6 -8.54 -13.63 5.62
CA GLU A 6 -8.96 -12.27 5.92
C GLU A 6 -10.18 -11.98 5.06
N CYS A 7 -11.30 -11.63 5.68
CA CYS A 7 -12.46 -11.17 4.94
C CYS A 7 -12.32 -9.67 4.74
N GLY A 8 -11.97 -9.25 3.52
CA GLY A 8 -11.81 -7.86 3.15
C GLY A 8 -13.15 -7.14 3.28
N SER A 9 -13.35 -6.42 4.38
CA SER A 9 -14.39 -5.41 4.48
C SER A 9 -13.77 -4.08 4.07
N THR A 10 -14.51 -3.27 3.31
CA THR A 10 -14.29 -1.83 3.37
C THR A 10 -14.23 -1.46 4.84
N MET A 11 -13.10 -0.90 5.32
CA MET A 11 -12.96 -0.57 6.73
C MET A 11 -14.24 0.17 7.17
N PRO A 12 -14.96 -0.33 8.18
CA PRO A 12 -16.20 0.28 8.60
C PRO A 12 -15.91 1.73 8.98
N ASP A 13 -16.82 2.65 8.65
CA ASP A 13 -16.69 4.02 9.10
C ASP A 13 -16.64 4.05 10.65
N LEU A 14 -15.44 4.35 11.18
CA LEU A 14 -15.18 4.39 12.61
C LEU A 14 -15.50 5.76 13.23
N SER A 15 -15.93 6.75 12.43
CA SER A 15 -16.21 8.11 12.90
C SER A 15 -17.24 8.15 14.04
N ASN A 16 -18.19 7.22 14.04
CA ASN A 16 -19.24 7.11 15.05
C ASN A 16 -18.89 6.17 16.23
N ILE A 17 -17.67 5.59 16.24
CA ILE A 17 -17.24 4.69 17.32
C ILE A 17 -16.45 5.50 18.37
N PRO A 18 -16.76 5.34 19.68
CA PRO A 18 -16.01 6.02 20.73
C PRO A 18 -14.49 5.76 20.63
N THR A 19 -13.70 6.82 20.71
CA THR A 19 -12.23 6.79 20.53
C THR A 19 -11.54 5.74 21.40
N GLU A 20 -12.02 5.55 22.65
CA GLU A 20 -11.48 4.53 23.56
C GLU A 20 -11.63 3.10 23.01
N ARG A 21 -12.75 2.81 22.32
CA ARG A 21 -12.97 1.50 21.69
C ARG A 21 -12.08 1.30 20.47
N VAL A 22 -11.92 2.35 19.64
CA VAL A 22 -11.01 2.32 18.48
C VAL A 22 -9.58 2.07 18.96
N LYS A 23 -9.14 2.77 20.00
CA LYS A 23 -7.82 2.57 20.62
C LYS A 23 -7.65 1.14 21.16
N ARG A 24 -8.65 0.61 21.86
CA ARG A 24 -8.60 -0.77 22.38
C ARG A 24 -8.51 -1.82 21.26
N ILE A 25 -9.21 -1.63 20.14
CA ILE A 25 -9.07 -2.49 18.96
C ILE A 25 -7.64 -2.39 18.41
N SER A 26 -7.10 -1.17 18.27
CA SER A 26 -5.73 -0.96 17.82
C SER A 26 -4.69 -1.68 18.68
N GLU A 27 -4.86 -1.62 20.01
CA GLU A 27 -3.99 -2.31 20.97
C GLU A 27 -4.07 -3.83 20.82
N LEU A 28 -5.28 -4.39 20.72
CA LEU A 28 -5.48 -5.83 20.52
C LEU A 28 -4.87 -6.32 19.20
N THR A 29 -5.11 -5.58 18.11
CA THR A 29 -4.57 -5.88 16.78
C THR A 29 -3.04 -5.79 16.77
N SER A 30 -2.47 -4.74 17.37
CA SER A 30 -1.01 -4.57 17.49
C SER A 30 -0.37 -5.69 18.31
N ASN A 31 -1.02 -6.15 19.37
CA ASN A 31 -0.54 -7.28 20.17
C ASN A 31 -0.55 -8.59 19.37
N ALA A 32 -1.64 -8.88 18.66
CA ALA A 32 -1.74 -10.07 17.80
C ALA A 32 -0.66 -10.06 16.69
N TYR A 33 -0.42 -8.91 16.08
CA TYR A 33 0.63 -8.74 15.07
C TYR A 33 2.04 -8.86 15.66
N SER A 34 2.27 -8.33 16.86
CA SER A 34 3.55 -8.49 17.56
C SER A 34 3.84 -9.96 17.89
N GLU A 35 2.82 -10.72 18.31
CA GLU A 35 2.94 -12.16 18.52
C GLU A 35 3.24 -12.92 17.22
N LEU A 36 2.59 -12.58 16.11
CA LEU A 36 2.87 -13.16 14.80
C LEU A 36 4.31 -12.85 14.35
N ASN A 37 4.77 -11.60 14.51
CA ASN A 37 6.12 -11.18 14.18
C ASN A 37 7.20 -11.87 15.03
N ALA A 38 6.88 -12.27 16.26
CA ALA A 38 7.77 -13.06 17.11
C ALA A 38 7.97 -14.50 16.60
N MET A 39 7.08 -15.01 15.73
CA MET A 39 7.14 -16.37 15.18
C MET A 39 8.07 -16.49 13.97
N LYS A 40 9.37 -16.21 14.15
CA LYS A 40 10.38 -16.13 13.07
C LYS A 40 10.53 -17.37 12.17
N ASP A 41 10.18 -18.56 12.65
CA ASP A 41 10.30 -19.83 11.90
C ASP A 41 9.01 -20.21 11.14
N ARG A 42 7.98 -19.38 11.18
CA ARG A 42 6.67 -19.69 10.61
C ARG A 42 6.40 -18.84 9.37
N ARG A 43 5.67 -19.46 8.44
CA ARG A 43 5.13 -18.81 7.25
C ARG A 43 3.60 -18.80 7.38
N VAL A 44 3.02 -17.64 7.18
CA VAL A 44 1.60 -17.33 7.20
C VAL A 44 1.19 -16.97 5.78
N LEU A 45 0.09 -17.54 5.30
CA LEU A 45 -0.56 -17.14 4.06
C LEU A 45 -1.82 -16.37 4.46
N SER A 46 -1.87 -15.07 4.18
CA SER A 46 -3.11 -14.30 4.21
C SER A 46 -3.79 -14.38 2.85
N VAL A 47 -5.07 -14.71 2.86
CA VAL A 47 -5.92 -14.71 1.67
C VAL A 47 -7.04 -13.71 1.93
N ASP A 48 -7.02 -12.61 1.18
CA ASP A 48 -8.02 -11.55 1.23
C ASP A 48 -9.25 -11.99 0.46
N ILE A 49 -10.27 -12.54 1.10
CA ILE A 49 -11.51 -12.92 0.43
C ILE A 49 -12.44 -11.70 0.36
N PRO A 50 -12.99 -11.34 -0.82
CA PRO A 50 -13.96 -10.26 -0.93
C PRO A 50 -15.16 -10.53 -0.03
N SER A 51 -15.46 -9.62 0.89
CA SER A 51 -16.66 -9.76 1.71
C SER A 51 -17.91 -9.54 0.86
N PHE A 52 -18.89 -10.44 0.97
CA PHE A 52 -20.23 -10.25 0.40
C PHE A 52 -21.07 -9.32 1.29
N GLY A 53 -20.50 -8.16 1.65
CA GLY A 53 -21.22 -7.11 2.34
C GLY A 53 -22.39 -6.57 1.50
N LYS A 54 -23.33 -5.84 2.14
CA LYS A 54 -24.47 -5.23 1.45
C LYS A 54 -24.05 -4.38 0.25
N ASP A 55 -22.95 -3.67 0.37
CA ASP A 55 -22.42 -2.80 -0.70
C ASP A 55 -21.94 -3.61 -1.91
N LEU A 56 -21.29 -4.76 -1.70
CA LEU A 56 -20.89 -5.63 -2.80
C LEU A 56 -22.13 -6.25 -3.48
N LEU A 57 -23.11 -6.71 -2.71
CA LEU A 57 -24.33 -7.33 -3.24
C LEU A 57 -25.24 -6.36 -4.00
N THR A 58 -25.05 -5.05 -3.81
CA THR A 58 -25.83 -4.01 -4.49
C THR A 58 -25.03 -3.28 -5.56
N ASP A 59 -23.72 -3.53 -5.68
CA ASP A 59 -22.88 -2.95 -6.72
C ASP A 59 -23.23 -3.60 -8.09
N PRO A 60 -23.71 -2.83 -9.08
CA PRO A 60 -24.02 -3.37 -10.41
C PRO A 60 -22.79 -3.96 -11.11
N ARG A 61 -21.57 -3.67 -10.64
CA ARG A 61 -20.30 -4.18 -11.18
C ARG A 61 -19.77 -5.40 -10.42
N ILE A 62 -20.56 -6.03 -9.55
CA ILE A 62 -20.13 -7.18 -8.71
C ILE A 62 -19.45 -8.29 -9.52
N LEU A 63 -19.96 -8.63 -10.70
CA LEU A 63 -19.38 -9.68 -11.53
C LEU A 63 -17.99 -9.29 -12.05
N ASP A 64 -17.78 -8.03 -12.42
CA ASP A 64 -16.49 -7.53 -12.88
C ASP A 64 -15.48 -7.48 -11.73
N ARG A 65 -15.93 -7.07 -10.54
CA ARG A 65 -15.12 -7.10 -9.30
C ARG A 65 -14.66 -8.51 -8.98
N LEU A 66 -15.58 -9.48 -8.95
CA LEU A 66 -15.26 -10.88 -8.66
C LEU A 66 -14.34 -11.49 -9.73
N ARG A 67 -14.59 -11.21 -11.02
CA ARG A 67 -13.70 -11.67 -12.11
C ARG A 67 -12.29 -11.12 -11.93
N MET A 68 -12.17 -9.81 -11.73
CA MET A 68 -10.86 -9.18 -11.54
C MET A 68 -10.16 -9.71 -10.30
N TYR A 69 -10.88 -9.90 -9.19
CA TYR A 69 -10.32 -10.46 -7.96
C TYR A 69 -9.76 -11.87 -8.20
N TRP A 70 -10.54 -12.79 -8.78
CA TRP A 70 -10.10 -14.17 -9.00
C TRP A 70 -8.96 -14.26 -10.01
N SER A 71 -8.97 -13.40 -11.03
CA SER A 71 -7.83 -13.24 -11.93
C SER A 71 -6.59 -12.74 -11.19
N ALA A 72 -6.70 -11.72 -10.34
CA ALA A 72 -5.59 -11.19 -9.54
C ALA A 72 -5.08 -12.18 -8.50
N ALA A 73 -5.95 -13.00 -7.92
CA ALA A 73 -5.60 -14.08 -7.00
C ALA A 73 -4.85 -15.23 -7.70
N SER A 74 -4.92 -15.32 -9.03
CA SER A 74 -4.19 -16.33 -9.79
C SER A 74 -2.70 -15.96 -9.79
N LEU A 75 -1.90 -16.74 -9.07
CA LEU A 75 -0.44 -16.55 -9.01
C LEU A 75 0.18 -16.76 -10.39
N LYS A 76 0.75 -15.70 -10.96
CA LYS A 76 1.45 -15.74 -12.25
C LYS A 76 2.96 -15.65 -12.05
N MET A 77 3.67 -16.55 -12.72
CA MET A 77 5.14 -16.56 -12.66
C MET A 77 5.75 -15.29 -13.26
N SER A 78 5.12 -14.67 -14.27
CA SER A 78 5.57 -13.40 -14.86
C SER A 78 5.56 -12.26 -13.85
N ASP A 79 4.51 -12.17 -13.02
CA ASP A 79 4.38 -11.12 -12.01
C ASP A 79 5.39 -11.33 -10.89
N TYR A 80 5.62 -12.60 -10.51
CA TYR A 80 6.70 -12.96 -9.61
C TYR A 80 8.09 -12.59 -10.13
N SER A 81 8.42 -12.94 -11.38
CA SER A 81 9.69 -12.58 -11.99
C SER A 81 9.90 -11.07 -11.97
N ARG A 82 8.85 -10.29 -12.27
CA ARG A 82 8.91 -8.83 -12.22
C ARG A 82 9.11 -8.31 -10.81
N MET A 83 8.37 -8.83 -9.82
CA MET A 83 8.59 -8.51 -8.42
C MET A 83 10.04 -8.75 -8.04
N LYS A 84 10.60 -9.93 -8.35
CA LYS A 84 12.01 -10.24 -8.07
C LYS A 84 12.97 -9.23 -8.72
N THR A 85 12.76 -8.86 -9.98
CA THR A 85 13.65 -7.90 -10.64
C THR A 85 13.59 -6.52 -10.00
N ILE A 86 12.38 -6.00 -9.72
CA ILE A 86 12.22 -4.72 -9.00
C ILE A 86 12.90 -4.76 -7.64
N SER A 87 12.78 -5.89 -6.97
CA SER A 87 13.39 -6.12 -5.67
C SER A 87 14.91 -6.11 -5.72
N ASP A 88 15.47 -6.82 -6.69
CA ASP A 88 16.91 -6.86 -6.93
C ASP A 88 17.44 -5.44 -7.25
N ILE A 89 16.69 -4.63 -8.01
CA ILE A 89 17.01 -3.21 -8.25
C ILE A 89 16.98 -2.41 -6.96
N LEU A 90 15.87 -2.47 -6.20
CA LEU A 90 15.73 -1.68 -4.96
C LEU A 90 16.78 -2.04 -3.91
N MET A 91 17.27 -3.28 -3.87
CA MET A 91 18.36 -3.71 -2.97
C MET A 91 19.72 -3.12 -3.34
N ASN A 92 19.93 -2.70 -4.59
CA ASN A 92 21.19 -2.13 -5.06
C ASN A 92 21.29 -0.61 -4.86
N TYR A 93 20.17 0.05 -4.55
CA TYR A 93 20.09 1.49 -4.33
C TYR A 93 19.49 1.78 -2.94
N ASP A 94 19.59 3.04 -2.50
CA ASP A 94 19.07 3.51 -1.20
C ASP A 94 18.02 4.61 -1.36
N SER A 95 17.62 4.87 -2.61
CA SER A 95 16.69 5.93 -2.95
C SER A 95 15.97 5.68 -4.28
N ILE A 96 14.76 6.23 -4.37
CA ILE A 96 14.02 6.40 -5.62
C ILE A 96 13.51 7.84 -5.74
N THR A 97 13.29 8.27 -6.98
CA THR A 97 12.59 9.50 -7.32
C THR A 97 11.33 9.13 -8.10
N ILE A 98 10.18 9.63 -7.63
CA ILE A 98 8.87 9.40 -8.24
C ILE A 98 8.41 10.71 -8.88
N ARG A 99 8.11 10.69 -10.18
CA ARG A 99 7.50 11.80 -10.90
C ARG A 99 6.07 11.46 -11.26
N SER A 100 5.16 12.37 -10.94
CA SER A 100 3.71 12.14 -11.09
C SER A 100 2.98 13.41 -11.52
N GLY A 101 1.94 13.24 -12.33
CA GLY A 101 1.19 14.37 -12.90
C GLY A 101 2.10 15.41 -13.55
N GLN A 102 1.68 16.67 -13.51
CA GLN A 102 2.47 17.79 -14.02
C GLN A 102 3.29 18.42 -12.89
N TYR A 103 4.62 18.38 -13.01
CA TYR A 103 5.58 19.04 -12.11
C TYR A 103 5.67 18.51 -10.67
N ASN A 104 5.23 17.28 -10.37
CA ASN A 104 5.42 16.70 -9.04
C ASN A 104 6.58 15.70 -9.07
N GLU A 105 7.50 15.87 -8.14
CA GLU A 105 8.65 15.01 -7.93
C GLU A 105 8.79 14.75 -6.42
N LEU A 106 8.85 13.47 -6.05
CA LEU A 106 8.99 13.00 -4.68
C LEU A 106 10.26 12.17 -4.57
N ASP A 107 11.18 12.62 -3.73
CA ASP A 107 12.38 11.87 -3.40
C ASP A 107 12.12 11.02 -2.16
N VAL A 108 12.48 9.74 -2.26
CA VAL A 108 12.26 8.75 -1.21
C VAL A 108 13.58 8.05 -0.92
N ARG A 109 14.07 8.18 0.30
CA ARG A 109 15.20 7.40 0.82
C ARG A 109 14.71 6.28 1.72
N TYR A 110 15.36 5.13 1.64
CA TYR A 110 15.04 3.95 2.42
C TYR A 110 16.31 3.20 2.79
N ASP A 111 16.25 2.36 3.82
CA ASP A 111 17.35 1.45 4.11
C ASP A 111 17.21 0.23 3.21
N ARG A 112 18.27 -0.10 2.46
CA ARG A 112 18.32 -1.34 1.65
C ARG A 112 18.11 -2.61 2.49
N ASN A 113 18.33 -2.51 3.80
CA ASN A 113 18.08 -3.59 4.76
C ASN A 113 16.69 -3.50 5.42
N SER A 114 15.94 -2.39 5.25
CA SER A 114 14.59 -2.25 5.77
C SER A 114 13.56 -2.92 4.85
N TYR A 115 13.28 -4.17 5.20
CA TYR A 115 11.96 -4.75 5.44
C TYR A 115 10.79 -4.29 4.56
N ALA A 116 10.54 -5.07 3.51
CA ALA A 116 9.33 -5.91 3.37
C ALA A 116 9.01 -6.11 1.89
N LEU A 117 9.93 -6.78 1.22
CA LEU A 117 9.74 -7.21 -0.14
C LEU A 117 8.66 -8.29 -0.20
N ASN A 118 7.39 -7.89 -0.37
CA ASN A 118 6.25 -8.80 -0.48
C ASN A 118 6.18 -9.50 -1.84
N ALA A 119 7.29 -10.10 -2.27
CA ALA A 119 7.41 -10.78 -3.56
C ALA A 119 6.80 -12.20 -3.58
N GLY A 120 5.91 -12.54 -2.63
CA GLY A 120 5.26 -13.85 -2.57
C GLY A 120 6.12 -14.99 -1.99
N PRO A 121 5.60 -16.25 -1.98
CA PRO A 121 6.10 -17.35 -1.15
C PRO A 121 7.44 -17.98 -1.56
N PHE A 122 8.02 -17.59 -2.70
CA PHE A 122 9.15 -18.29 -3.31
C PHE A 122 10.48 -17.53 -3.25
N THR A 123 10.54 -16.32 -2.71
CA THR A 123 11.80 -15.63 -2.48
C THR A 123 12.51 -16.24 -1.26
N LYS A 124 13.71 -16.77 -1.50
CA LYS A 124 14.62 -17.25 -0.45
C LYS A 124 15.38 -16.11 0.22
N THR A 125 15.30 -14.90 -0.35
CA THR A 125 15.97 -13.71 0.15
C THR A 125 15.23 -13.19 1.38
N ILE A 126 15.94 -13.38 2.49
CA ILE A 126 15.67 -12.97 3.85
C ILE A 126 15.21 -11.50 3.85
N PHE A 127 14.05 -11.23 4.44
CA PHE A 127 13.84 -10.39 5.62
C PHE A 127 12.34 -9.96 5.69
N THR A 128 11.74 -10.27 6.84
CA THR A 128 10.45 -9.84 7.43
C THR A 128 9.07 -10.29 6.96
N ASN A 129 8.80 -10.72 5.73
CA ASN A 129 7.42 -11.16 5.44
C ASN A 129 7.15 -12.60 5.87
N ILE A 130 6.74 -12.74 7.14
CA ILE A 130 6.08 -13.94 7.67
C ILE A 130 4.74 -14.14 6.95
N VAL A 131 4.09 -13.07 6.50
CA VAL A 131 2.79 -13.10 5.82
C VAL A 131 2.94 -12.96 4.31
N TYR A 132 2.36 -13.91 3.58
CA TYR A 132 2.19 -13.85 2.13
C TYR A 132 0.75 -13.50 1.79
N TYR A 133 0.53 -12.50 0.94
CA TYR A 133 -0.80 -12.06 0.58
C TYR A 133 -1.25 -12.68 -0.76
N ILE A 134 -2.51 -13.12 -0.80
CA ILE A 134 -3.24 -13.46 -2.02
C ILE A 134 -4.48 -12.56 -2.06
N PRO A 135 -4.69 -11.76 -3.12
CA PRO A 135 -3.84 -11.57 -4.31
C PRO A 135 -2.41 -11.10 -4.01
N SER A 136 -1.45 -11.46 -4.88
CA SER A 136 -0.05 -10.99 -4.78
C SER A 136 0.21 -9.88 -5.80
N GLY A 137 1.46 -9.47 -6.00
CA GLY A 137 1.84 -8.43 -6.96
C GLY A 137 2.06 -7.07 -6.30
N GLU A 138 2.82 -7.04 -5.22
CA GLU A 138 3.19 -5.81 -4.52
C GLU A 138 4.65 -5.92 -4.06
N VAL A 139 5.47 -4.90 -4.32
CA VAL A 139 6.80 -4.78 -3.69
C VAL A 139 6.80 -3.52 -2.86
N SER A 140 7.05 -3.67 -1.55
CA SER A 140 6.90 -2.60 -0.57
C SER A 140 8.18 -2.42 0.23
N PHE A 141 8.36 -1.21 0.74
CA PHE A 141 9.47 -0.90 1.63
C PHE A 141 9.08 0.23 2.58
N LEU A 142 9.78 0.27 3.72
CA LEU A 142 9.65 1.33 4.70
C LEU A 142 10.60 2.48 4.32
N PRO A 143 10.13 3.74 4.28
CA PRO A 143 11.04 4.86 4.13
C PRO A 143 11.90 5.05 5.37
N MET A 144 13.10 5.57 5.17
CA MET A 144 13.96 6.01 6.27
C MET A 144 13.28 7.16 7.02
N GLU A 145 13.56 7.30 8.31
CA GLU A 145 13.08 8.44 9.08
C GLU A 145 13.52 9.75 8.40
N LYS A 146 12.56 10.64 8.14
CA LYS A 146 12.79 11.92 7.43
C LYS A 146 13.33 11.75 6.00
N GLY A 147 13.21 10.56 5.41
CA GLY A 147 13.74 10.18 4.11
C GLY A 147 12.89 10.61 2.90
N ILE A 148 11.67 11.11 3.10
CA ILE A 148 10.75 11.50 2.03
C ILE A 148 10.57 13.00 2.00
N ASN A 149 10.83 13.61 0.84
CA ASN A 149 10.64 15.04 0.60
C ASN A 149 10.16 15.31 -0.83
N GLY A 150 9.28 16.28 -1.02
CA GLY A 150 8.85 16.73 -2.33
C GLY A 150 7.34 16.77 -2.50
N ASN A 151 6.88 16.60 -3.74
CA ASN A 151 5.48 16.68 -4.11
C ASN A 151 5.05 15.40 -4.84
N ILE A 152 3.84 14.94 -4.57
CA ILE A 152 3.25 13.81 -5.28
C ILE A 152 1.83 14.15 -5.74
N TYR A 153 1.51 13.70 -6.95
CA TYR A 153 0.15 13.64 -7.46
C TYR A 153 -0.36 12.20 -7.47
N GLY A 154 -1.58 12.00 -6.98
CA GLY A 154 -2.28 10.72 -7.04
C GLY A 154 -3.73 10.88 -7.46
N GLU A 155 -4.20 9.94 -8.25
CA GLU A 155 -5.53 9.93 -8.84
C GLU A 155 -6.57 9.36 -7.88
N ILE A 156 -6.15 8.40 -7.05
CA ILE A 156 -7.05 7.57 -6.25
C ILE A 156 -6.61 7.59 -4.80
N CYS A 157 -7.58 7.72 -3.90
CA CYS A 157 -7.40 7.45 -2.48
C CYS A 157 -8.12 6.16 -2.08
N CYS A 158 -7.52 5.36 -1.20
CA CYS A 158 -8.12 4.16 -0.63
C CYS A 158 -7.99 4.15 0.90
N GLY A 159 -8.83 3.35 1.58
CA GLY A 159 -8.80 3.19 3.05
C GLY A 159 -9.86 3.96 3.85
N ILE A 160 -10.79 4.66 3.18
CA ILE A 160 -11.92 5.35 3.84
C ILE A 160 -13.18 5.36 2.97
N SER A 161 -14.32 5.72 3.56
CA SER A 161 -15.55 6.07 2.86
C SER A 161 -15.45 7.43 2.16
N GLY A 162 -16.07 7.53 0.99
CA GLY A 162 -16.07 8.75 0.17
C GLY A 162 -15.04 8.71 -0.96
N ARG A 163 -15.35 9.41 -2.05
CA ARG A 163 -14.47 9.51 -3.22
C ARG A 163 -13.57 10.73 -3.07
N ILE A 164 -12.27 10.54 -3.28
CA ILE A 164 -11.27 11.60 -3.31
C ILE A 164 -10.45 11.40 -4.59
N SER A 165 -10.27 12.46 -5.37
CA SER A 165 -9.52 12.40 -6.62
C SER A 165 -8.69 13.66 -6.86
N GLY A 166 -7.66 13.54 -7.70
CA GLY A 166 -6.77 14.66 -8.04
C GLY A 166 -5.96 15.16 -6.85
N ILE A 167 -5.41 14.25 -6.07
CA ILE A 167 -4.74 14.52 -4.80
C ILE A 167 -3.33 15.05 -5.07
N ARG A 168 -2.97 16.15 -4.43
CA ARG A 168 -1.63 16.75 -4.46
C ARG A 168 -1.15 16.92 -3.04
N LEU A 169 -0.06 16.25 -2.69
CA LEU A 169 0.54 16.34 -1.36
C LEU A 169 1.94 16.93 -1.47
N ARG A 170 2.27 17.84 -0.55
CA ARG A 170 3.65 18.25 -0.26
C ARG A 170 4.09 17.55 1.01
N ILE A 171 5.20 16.85 0.93
CA ILE A 171 5.75 16.03 2.00
C ILE A 171 7.12 16.59 2.38
N GLU A 172 7.33 16.79 3.68
CA GLU A 172 8.62 17.18 4.24
C GLU A 172 8.95 16.25 5.39
N ASN A 173 10.12 15.61 5.33
CA ASN A 173 10.60 14.66 6.33
C ASN A 173 9.57 13.59 6.69
N ASN A 174 8.96 12.97 5.67
CA ASN A 174 7.87 11.97 5.75
C ASN A 174 6.50 12.50 6.17
N ILE A 175 6.35 13.80 6.47
CA ILE A 175 5.10 14.36 6.97
C ILE A 175 4.42 15.19 5.88
N VAL A 176 3.13 14.98 5.68
CA VAL A 176 2.30 15.83 4.81
C VAL A 176 2.11 17.20 5.45
N VAL A 177 2.69 18.21 4.80
CA VAL A 177 2.68 19.62 5.23
C VAL A 177 1.73 20.50 4.42
N ASP A 178 1.32 20.07 3.22
CA ASP A 178 0.23 20.68 2.44
C ASP A 178 -0.50 19.60 1.63
N ALA A 179 -1.81 19.75 1.47
CA ALA A 179 -2.65 18.76 0.82
C ALA A 179 -3.83 19.40 0.09
N LYS A 180 -4.03 19.03 -1.18
CA LYS A 180 -5.16 19.47 -2.00
C LYS A 180 -5.79 18.28 -2.72
N ALA A 181 -7.08 18.33 -2.98
CA ALA A 181 -7.81 17.41 -3.85
C ALA A 181 -8.73 18.20 -4.79
N ASP A 182 -8.96 17.66 -5.99
CA ASP A 182 -9.95 18.22 -6.93
C ASP A 182 -11.38 17.86 -6.49
N GLU A 183 -11.57 16.68 -5.92
CA GLU A 183 -12.81 16.20 -5.32
C GLU A 183 -12.54 15.63 -3.93
N GLY A 184 -13.47 15.84 -2.97
CA GLY A 184 -13.38 15.20 -1.65
C GLY A 184 -12.38 15.85 -0.69
N GLN A 185 -12.05 17.14 -0.85
CA GLN A 185 -11.10 17.86 0.02
C GLN A 185 -11.38 17.73 1.52
N GLU A 186 -12.65 17.79 1.94
CA GLU A 186 -13.02 17.65 3.35
C GLU A 186 -12.71 16.24 3.89
N HIS A 187 -12.92 15.20 3.07
CA HIS A 187 -12.57 13.82 3.42
C HIS A 187 -11.05 13.66 3.51
N LEU A 188 -10.29 14.28 2.60
CA LEU A 188 -8.82 14.31 2.65
C LEU A 188 -8.30 14.96 3.95
N ASN A 189 -8.86 16.11 4.31
CA ASN A 189 -8.49 16.80 5.55
C ASN A 189 -8.80 15.93 6.78
N SER A 190 -9.98 15.30 6.80
CA SER A 190 -10.37 14.40 7.89
C SER A 190 -9.40 13.23 8.06
N MET A 191 -8.88 12.66 6.97
CA MET A 191 -7.87 11.58 7.04
C MET A 191 -6.53 12.07 7.60
N LEU A 192 -6.10 13.26 7.20
CA LEU A 192 -4.85 13.85 7.68
C LEU A 192 -4.93 14.28 9.15
N GLU A 193 -6.14 14.41 9.70
CA GLU A 193 -6.38 14.86 11.08
C GLU A 193 -6.77 13.73 12.04
N SER A 194 -7.29 12.60 11.51
CA SER A 194 -7.88 11.52 12.30
C SER A 194 -6.96 10.94 13.39
N HIS A 195 -5.65 10.90 13.13
CA HIS A 195 -4.66 10.32 14.05
C HIS A 195 -3.46 11.25 14.29
N GLY A 196 -3.70 12.56 14.22
CA GLY A 196 -2.67 13.58 14.44
C GLY A 196 -1.46 13.40 13.51
N ILE A 197 -0.26 13.37 14.07
CA ILE A 197 0.97 13.28 13.27
C ILE A 197 1.10 11.95 12.53
N GLN A 198 0.59 10.84 13.10
CA GLN A 198 0.72 9.52 12.47
C GLN A 198 -0.10 9.43 11.18
N GLY A 199 -1.31 9.99 11.17
CA GLY A 199 -2.15 10.06 9.96
C GLY A 199 -1.55 10.91 8.83
N ARG A 200 -0.58 11.78 9.14
CA ARG A 200 0.18 12.59 8.17
C ARG A 200 1.52 11.99 7.78
N THR A 201 1.96 10.93 8.47
CA THR A 201 3.28 10.35 8.28
C THR A 201 3.19 9.25 7.23
N VAL A 202 3.97 9.37 6.15
CA VAL A 202 4.15 8.30 5.17
C VAL A 202 4.82 7.13 5.87
N SER A 203 4.14 5.98 5.85
CA SER A 203 4.55 4.79 6.57
C SER A 203 5.16 3.74 5.66
N GLN A 204 4.80 3.74 4.38
CA GLN A 204 5.20 2.71 3.41
C GLN A 204 5.04 3.24 1.98
N ILE A 205 5.94 2.77 1.10
CA ILE A 205 5.83 2.94 -0.36
C ILE A 205 5.73 1.56 -1.01
N SER A 206 4.87 1.44 -2.02
CA SER A 206 4.56 0.17 -2.68
C SER A 206 4.49 0.31 -4.19
N PHE A 207 5.11 -0.64 -4.90
CA PHE A 207 4.96 -0.84 -6.34
C PHE A 207 3.86 -1.86 -6.62
N GLY A 208 2.86 -1.48 -7.40
CA GLY A 208 1.78 -2.39 -7.80
C GLY A 208 2.11 -3.17 -9.08
N LEU A 209 2.18 -4.49 -8.97
CA LEU A 209 2.81 -5.40 -9.94
C LEU A 209 1.89 -6.52 -10.42
N ASN A 210 0.63 -6.55 -9.98
CA ASN A 210 -0.34 -7.58 -10.38
C ASN A 210 -0.93 -7.29 -11.75
N SER A 211 -0.57 -8.08 -12.76
CA SER A 211 -0.99 -7.84 -14.14
C SER A 211 -2.50 -7.90 -14.37
N GLU A 212 -3.26 -8.53 -13.50
CA GLU A 212 -4.73 -8.62 -13.58
C GLU A 212 -5.44 -7.53 -12.78
N MET A 213 -4.74 -6.83 -11.89
CA MET A 213 -5.31 -5.71 -11.16
C MET A 213 -5.29 -4.46 -12.05
N LYS A 214 -6.44 -4.12 -12.64
CA LYS A 214 -6.59 -3.01 -13.61
C LYS A 214 -7.34 -1.79 -13.08
N SER A 215 -8.00 -1.89 -11.92
CA SER A 215 -8.78 -0.78 -11.37
C SER A 215 -8.79 -0.81 -9.85
N ALA A 216 -8.12 0.17 -9.22
CA ALA A 216 -8.19 0.36 -7.78
C ALA A 216 -9.61 0.73 -7.30
N GLU A 217 -10.43 1.38 -8.13
CA GLU A 217 -11.81 1.73 -7.76
C GLU A 217 -12.72 0.49 -7.63
N LEU A 218 -12.45 -0.57 -8.40
CA LEU A 218 -13.24 -1.81 -8.35
C LEU A 218 -12.84 -2.71 -7.18
N LEU A 219 -11.58 -2.70 -6.73
CA LEU A 219 -11.12 -3.49 -5.58
C LEU A 219 -10.20 -2.63 -4.69
N PRO A 220 -10.74 -1.63 -3.96
CA PRO A 220 -9.97 -0.72 -3.12
C PRO A 220 -9.16 -1.44 -2.03
N GLU A 221 -9.66 -2.58 -1.54
CA GLU A 221 -9.04 -3.43 -0.54
C GLU A 221 -7.66 -3.99 -0.95
N ILE A 222 -7.41 -4.13 -2.25
CA ILE A 222 -6.15 -4.64 -2.79
C ILE A 222 -5.48 -3.64 -3.74
N ALA A 223 -5.86 -2.38 -3.66
CA ALA A 223 -5.46 -1.35 -4.61
C ALA A 223 -3.94 -1.11 -4.68
N SER A 224 -3.20 -1.41 -3.61
CA SER A 224 -1.72 -1.39 -3.59
C SER A 224 -1.08 -2.28 -4.67
N LYS A 225 -1.83 -3.26 -5.20
CA LYS A 225 -1.39 -4.23 -6.19
C LYS A 225 -1.63 -3.76 -7.64
N LEU A 226 -2.25 -2.59 -7.84
CA LEU A 226 -2.60 -2.05 -9.15
C LEU A 226 -1.37 -1.96 -10.07
N TYR A 227 -1.42 -2.64 -11.21
CA TYR A 227 -0.27 -2.73 -12.11
C TYR A 227 0.23 -1.35 -12.58
N GLY A 228 1.54 -1.12 -12.47
CA GLY A 228 2.19 0.08 -12.99
C GLY A 228 1.89 1.33 -12.16
N SER A 229 1.59 1.16 -10.87
CA SER A 229 1.29 2.25 -9.94
C SER A 229 2.28 2.31 -8.79
N ILE A 230 2.33 3.48 -8.13
CA ILE A 230 2.94 3.66 -6.82
C ILE A 230 1.86 3.98 -5.81
N ASN A 231 1.82 3.21 -4.74
CA ASN A 231 0.94 3.43 -3.60
C ASN A 231 1.74 3.99 -2.42
N ILE A 232 1.31 5.13 -1.90
CA ILE A 232 1.86 5.81 -0.73
C ILE A 232 0.89 5.58 0.42
N THR A 233 1.32 4.79 1.40
CA THR A 233 0.51 4.46 2.57
C THR A 233 0.85 5.36 3.75
N PHE A 234 -0.18 5.71 4.50
CA PHE A 234 -0.13 6.45 5.75
C PHE A 234 -0.74 5.57 6.85
N GLY A 235 -0.30 5.73 8.09
CA GLY A 235 -0.78 4.94 9.22
C GLY A 235 0.00 3.62 9.42
N ASN A 236 -0.67 2.55 9.85
CA ASN A 236 -0.02 1.34 10.36
C ASN A 236 1.07 0.77 9.44
N ASN A 237 2.24 0.43 9.99
CA ASN A 237 3.28 -0.33 9.28
C ASN A 237 3.98 -1.40 10.14
N ILE A 238 3.36 -1.81 11.26
CA ILE A 238 3.92 -2.79 12.20
C ILE A 238 4.21 -4.12 11.51
N MET A 239 3.34 -4.53 10.58
CA MET A 239 3.48 -5.80 9.86
C MET A 239 4.70 -5.86 8.95
N LEU A 240 5.21 -4.70 8.53
CA LEU A 240 6.44 -4.61 7.75
C LEU A 240 7.68 -4.37 8.64
N GLY A 241 7.53 -4.38 9.97
CA GLY A 241 8.61 -4.11 10.91
C GLY A 241 8.81 -2.63 11.25
N GLY A 242 7.85 -1.77 10.90
CA GLY A 242 7.84 -0.36 11.30
C GLY A 242 7.30 -0.13 12.72
N ASN A 243 7.16 1.13 13.11
CA ASN A 243 6.78 1.56 14.45
C ASN A 243 5.53 2.46 14.50
N ILE A 244 4.84 2.65 13.37
CA ILE A 244 3.61 3.44 13.29
C ILE A 244 2.45 2.50 13.60
N THR A 245 1.69 2.82 14.65
CA THR A 245 0.68 1.92 15.24
C THR A 245 -0.75 2.41 15.05
N ASP A 246 -0.94 3.39 14.18
CA ASP A 246 -2.24 3.92 13.77
C ASP A 246 -3.19 2.76 13.36
N PRO A 247 -4.41 2.66 13.92
CA PRO A 247 -5.36 1.61 13.54
C PRO A 247 -5.89 1.74 12.12
N GLN A 248 -5.83 2.93 11.51
CA GLN A 248 -6.39 3.18 10.19
C GLN A 248 -5.27 3.48 9.20
N ALA A 249 -5.03 2.53 8.30
CA ALA A 249 -4.17 2.75 7.15
C ALA A 249 -5.00 3.28 5.97
N TRP A 250 -4.50 4.33 5.33
CA TRP A 250 -5.06 4.87 4.10
C TRP A 250 -3.93 5.13 3.10
N SER A 251 -4.27 5.27 1.82
CA SER A 251 -3.24 5.45 0.80
C SER A 251 -3.65 6.36 -0.34
N VAL A 252 -2.64 6.99 -0.94
CA VAL A 252 -2.72 7.71 -2.21
C VAL A 252 -2.02 6.89 -3.27
N ILE A 253 -2.70 6.67 -4.40
CA ILE A 253 -2.20 5.89 -5.53
C ILE A 253 -1.92 6.83 -6.68
N SER A 254 -0.67 6.85 -7.11
CA SER A 254 -0.21 7.47 -8.34
C SER A 254 -0.25 6.43 -9.45
N VAL A 255 -1.07 6.66 -10.46
CA VAL A 255 -1.28 5.81 -11.63
C VAL A 255 -0.33 6.27 -12.73
N SER A 256 0.48 5.36 -13.26
CA SER A 256 1.47 5.67 -14.30
C SER A 256 2.54 6.72 -13.94
N PRO A 257 3.11 6.72 -12.72
CA PRO A 257 4.23 7.60 -12.43
C PRO A 257 5.48 7.15 -13.20
N ASP A 258 6.40 8.08 -13.44
CA ASP A 258 7.76 7.72 -13.79
C ASP A 258 8.56 7.50 -12.50
N VAL A 259 9.22 6.36 -12.36
CA VAL A 259 10.02 6.03 -11.18
C VAL A 259 11.44 5.74 -11.58
N PHE A 260 12.37 6.40 -10.88
CA PHE A 260 13.80 6.26 -11.08
C PHE A 260 14.45 5.71 -9.82
N SER A 261 15.46 4.87 -9.96
CA SER A 261 16.42 4.59 -8.88
C SER A 261 17.82 4.95 -9.36
N GLY A 262 18.44 5.93 -8.70
CA GLY A 262 19.61 6.60 -9.24
C GLY A 262 19.32 7.22 -10.62
N LYS A 263 19.95 6.67 -11.68
CA LYS A 263 19.75 7.11 -13.08
C LYS A 263 18.92 6.13 -13.91
N GLU A 264 18.53 4.99 -13.32
CA GLU A 264 17.79 3.95 -14.02
C GLU A 264 16.29 4.23 -13.94
N LEU A 265 15.62 4.25 -15.09
CA LEU A 265 14.17 4.30 -15.16
C LEU A 265 13.62 2.89 -14.89
N ILE A 266 12.77 2.76 -13.88
CA ILE A 266 12.19 1.48 -13.43
C ILE A 266 10.75 1.32 -13.91
N LEU A 267 9.97 2.40 -13.86
CA LEU A 267 8.56 2.42 -14.24
C LEU A 267 8.30 3.68 -15.06
N SER A 268 7.60 3.54 -16.19
CA SER A 268 7.10 4.65 -16.99
C SER A 268 5.97 4.17 -17.87
N ASN A 269 4.95 5.01 -18.11
CA ASN A 269 3.81 4.67 -18.97
C ASN A 269 3.14 3.33 -18.59
N ASN A 270 3.01 3.05 -17.28
CA ASN A 270 2.51 1.79 -16.71
C ASN A 270 3.35 0.54 -17.03
N GLU A 271 4.56 0.69 -17.55
CA GLU A 271 5.44 -0.41 -17.89
C GLU A 271 6.73 -0.41 -17.10
N TYR A 272 7.16 -1.61 -16.71
CA TYR A 272 8.37 -1.80 -15.94
C TYR A 272 9.57 -2.02 -16.86
N HIS A 273 10.57 -1.14 -16.75
CA HIS A 273 11.76 -1.10 -17.59
C HIS A 273 12.94 -1.79 -16.94
N CYS A 274 12.77 -3.05 -16.56
CA CYS A 274 13.82 -3.83 -15.92
C CYS A 274 14.61 -4.64 -16.97
N LYS A 275 15.89 -4.32 -17.18
CA LYS A 275 16.81 -5.11 -18.01
C LYS A 275 17.65 -6.07 -17.16
#